data_AF-A0A2D1LW19-F1
#
_entry.id   AF-A0A2D1LW19-F1
#
_cell.length_a   1.000
_cell.length_b   1.000
_cell.length_c   1.000
_cell.angle_alpha   90.00
_cell.angle_beta   90.00
_cell.angle_gamma   90.00
#
_symmetry.space_group_name_H-M   'P 1'
#
loop_
_entity.id
_entity.type
_entity.pdbx_description
1 polymer ?
#
loop_
_entity_poly.entity_id
_entity_poly.type
_entity_poly.pdbx_seq_one_letter_code
_entity_poly.pdbx_strand_id
1 'polypeptide(L)'
;MLLTVVIGLLEVAATDDSGCMPFSDEAATYKYVAKGPKNIEIPAQIDNSGMYPDYTHVKRFCKGLHGEDTTGWFVGICLASQWYYYEGVQECDDRRCSPLPTNDTVSFEYLKATVNPGIIFNITVHPDASGKYPELTYIKRICKNFPTDSNVQGHIIGMCYNAEWQFSSTPTCPASGCPPLPDDGIVFYEYYGYAGDRHTVGPVVTKDSSGNYPSPTHARRRCRALSQEADPGEFVAICYKSGTTGESHWEYYKNIGKCPDPRCKPLEANESVHYEYFTMTNETDKKKGPPAKVGKSGKYPEHTCVKKVCSKWPYTCSTGGPIFGECIGATWNFTALMECINARGCSSDDLFDKLGFEKVIVRKGEGSDSYKDDFARFYATGSKVIAECGGKTVRLECSNGEWHEPGTKTVHRCTKDGIRTL
;
A
#
# COMPACT_ATOMS: atom_id res chain seq x y z
N MET A 1 -3.09 94.10 -68.32
CA MET A 1 -3.53 92.83 -67.71
C MET A 1 -2.33 91.91 -67.67
N LEU A 2 -1.74 91.73 -66.49
CA LEU A 2 -0.69 90.74 -66.27
C LEU A 2 -0.94 90.14 -64.88
N LEU A 3 -1.12 88.84 -64.87
CA LEU A 3 -1.41 87.99 -63.72
C LEU A 3 -0.10 87.76 -62.96
N THR A 4 0.03 88.30 -61.75
CA THR A 4 1.18 88.00 -60.88
C THR A 4 0.87 86.74 -60.10
N VAL A 5 1.45 85.63 -60.54
CA VAL A 5 1.48 84.35 -59.81
C VAL A 5 2.53 84.51 -58.70
N VAL A 6 2.09 84.55 -57.45
CA VAL A 6 2.96 84.43 -56.27
C VAL A 6 2.94 82.97 -55.85
N ILE A 7 4.04 82.27 -56.14
CA ILE A 7 4.36 80.95 -55.60
C ILE A 7 4.81 81.18 -54.15
N GLY A 8 3.91 80.94 -53.20
CA GLY A 8 4.25 80.82 -51.79
C GLY A 8 4.94 79.49 -51.56
N LEU A 9 6.22 79.53 -51.18
CA LEU A 9 6.92 78.38 -50.63
C LEU A 9 6.18 77.90 -49.36
N LEU A 10 5.68 76.67 -49.41
CA LEU A 10 5.36 75.89 -48.22
C LEU A 10 6.67 75.55 -47.51
N GLU A 11 6.96 76.19 -46.39
CA GLU A 11 7.87 75.64 -45.39
C GLU A 11 7.16 74.47 -44.71
N VAL A 12 7.45 73.26 -45.19
CA VAL A 12 7.18 72.03 -44.45
C VAL A 12 8.16 72.02 -43.29
N ALA A 13 7.72 72.46 -42.11
CA ALA A 13 8.43 72.14 -40.89
C ALA A 13 8.30 70.62 -40.68
N ALA A 14 9.39 69.91 -40.95
CA ALA A 14 9.58 68.55 -40.46
C ALA A 14 9.49 68.61 -38.93
N THR A 15 8.39 68.10 -38.38
CA THR A 15 8.32 67.76 -36.96
C THR A 15 9.16 66.51 -36.80
N ASP A 16 10.35 66.64 -36.22
CA ASP A 16 11.11 65.50 -35.71
C ASP A 16 10.20 64.73 -34.74
N ASP A 17 9.87 63.48 -35.07
CA ASP A 17 9.16 62.54 -34.19
C ASP A 17 10.10 62.14 -33.03
N SER A 18 10.34 63.07 -32.10
CA SER A 18 11.22 62.88 -30.95
C SER A 18 10.41 62.58 -29.68
N GLY A 19 10.31 61.30 -29.30
CA GLY A 19 9.63 60.89 -28.07
C GLY A 19 9.63 59.38 -27.84
N CYS A 20 9.19 58.96 -26.65
CA CYS A 20 9.14 57.56 -26.26
C CYS A 20 7.71 57.03 -26.18
N MET A 21 7.47 55.83 -26.71
CA MET A 21 6.16 55.16 -26.62
C MET A 21 5.79 54.78 -25.19
N PRO A 22 4.50 54.76 -24.81
CA PRO A 22 4.05 54.28 -23.51
C PRO A 22 4.45 52.82 -23.25
N PHE A 23 4.79 52.52 -22.00
CA PHE A 23 4.92 51.15 -21.51
C PHE A 23 3.59 50.41 -21.56
N SER A 24 3.65 49.15 -22.00
CA SER A 24 2.57 48.18 -21.90
C SER A 24 3.03 47.00 -21.05
N ASP A 25 2.60 46.94 -19.79
CA ASP A 25 2.79 45.78 -18.91
C ASP A 25 1.48 45.51 -18.18
N GLU A 26 1.02 44.25 -18.23
CA GLU A 26 -0.22 43.84 -17.59
C GLU A 26 -0.11 43.80 -16.06
N ALA A 27 1.10 43.61 -15.52
CA ALA A 27 1.36 43.51 -14.08
C ALA A 27 1.52 44.87 -13.36
N ALA A 28 1.57 45.97 -14.11
CA ALA A 28 1.80 47.29 -13.56
C ALA A 28 0.91 48.38 -14.17
N THR A 29 0.78 49.50 -13.47
CA THR A 29 0.35 50.77 -14.05
C THR A 29 1.54 51.73 -14.08
N TYR A 30 1.52 52.66 -15.04
CA TYR A 30 2.61 53.61 -15.26
C TYR A 30 2.11 55.03 -15.18
N LYS A 31 2.84 55.87 -14.44
CA LYS A 31 2.64 57.33 -14.42
C LYS A 31 3.86 57.99 -15.05
N TYR A 32 3.62 58.93 -15.94
CA TYR A 32 4.66 59.66 -16.66
C TYR A 32 4.73 61.08 -16.13
N VAL A 33 5.91 61.53 -15.76
CA VAL A 33 6.11 62.82 -15.10
C VAL A 33 7.33 63.56 -15.64
N ALA A 34 7.18 64.87 -15.82
CA ALA A 34 8.31 65.78 -15.99
C ALA A 34 8.77 66.27 -14.61
N LYS A 35 10.08 66.32 -14.36
CA LYS A 35 10.63 66.91 -13.13
C LYS A 35 10.60 68.43 -13.23
N GLY A 36 9.76 69.07 -12.42
CA GLY A 36 9.75 70.53 -12.26
C GLY A 36 10.80 71.04 -11.26
N PRO A 37 10.99 72.37 -11.15
CA PRO A 37 11.83 72.96 -10.12
C PRO A 37 11.30 72.61 -8.72
N LYS A 38 12.20 72.26 -7.78
CA LYS A 38 11.91 71.84 -6.39
C LYS A 38 11.21 70.46 -6.23
N ASN A 39 11.57 69.46 -7.04
CA ASN A 39 11.08 68.07 -6.92
C ASN A 39 9.55 67.91 -7.04
N ILE A 40 8.88 68.83 -7.73
CA ILE A 40 7.44 68.73 -8.01
C ILE A 40 7.26 67.78 -9.20
N GLU A 41 6.50 66.69 -9.00
CA GLU A 41 6.09 65.77 -10.07
C GLU A 41 4.97 66.42 -10.90
N ILE A 42 5.26 66.79 -12.15
CA ILE A 42 4.27 67.34 -13.07
C ILE A 42 3.86 66.23 -14.04
N PRO A 43 2.58 65.89 -14.21
CA PRO A 43 2.16 64.88 -15.19
C PRO A 43 2.64 65.23 -16.60
N ALA A 44 3.36 64.32 -17.25
CA ALA A 44 3.76 64.48 -18.64
C ALA A 44 2.55 64.20 -19.55
N GLN A 45 2.42 65.00 -20.60
CA GLN A 45 1.38 64.80 -21.62
C GLN A 45 2.01 64.12 -22.83
N ILE A 46 1.26 63.21 -23.45
CA ILE A 46 1.62 62.67 -24.76
C ILE A 46 1.47 63.77 -25.81
N ASP A 47 2.35 63.79 -26.80
CA ASP A 47 2.22 64.66 -27.96
C ASP A 47 1.17 64.12 -28.96
N ASN A 48 0.98 64.84 -30.06
CA ASN A 48 0.00 64.47 -31.10
C ASN A 48 0.34 63.16 -31.82
N SER A 49 1.55 62.62 -31.65
CA SER A 49 1.97 61.31 -32.17
C SER A 49 1.73 60.18 -31.17
N GLY A 50 1.29 60.49 -29.95
CA GLY A 50 1.07 59.53 -28.87
C GLY A 50 2.34 59.18 -28.09
N MET A 51 3.43 59.96 -28.27
CA MET A 51 4.71 59.73 -27.62
C MET A 51 4.94 60.71 -26.46
N TYR A 52 5.74 60.29 -25.48
CA TYR A 52 6.18 61.16 -24.40
C TYR A 52 7.46 61.92 -24.79
N PRO A 53 7.56 63.22 -24.50
CA PRO A 53 8.72 64.02 -24.87
C PRO A 53 9.99 63.55 -24.13
N ASP A 54 11.14 63.85 -24.71
CA ASP A 54 12.44 63.67 -24.07
C ASP A 54 12.46 64.32 -22.67
N TYR A 55 13.22 63.72 -21.76
CA TYR A 55 13.29 64.00 -20.33
C TYR A 55 12.02 63.65 -19.52
N THR A 56 11.05 62.95 -20.10
CA THR A 56 9.93 62.36 -19.33
C THR A 56 10.43 61.21 -18.47
N HIS A 57 10.11 61.22 -17.18
CA HIS A 57 10.35 60.11 -16.27
C HIS A 57 9.13 59.19 -16.21
N VAL A 58 9.36 57.88 -16.12
CA VAL A 58 8.28 56.90 -15.90
C VAL A 58 8.38 56.33 -14.49
N LYS A 59 7.22 56.23 -13.83
CA LYS A 59 7.03 55.66 -12.50
C LYS A 59 6.13 54.43 -12.62
N ARG A 60 6.61 53.26 -12.20
CA ARG A 60 5.88 51.99 -12.22
C ARG A 60 5.22 51.74 -10.88
N PHE A 61 3.98 51.29 -10.91
CA PHE A 61 3.15 50.91 -9.77
C PHE A 61 2.77 49.44 -9.96
N CYS A 62 3.22 48.56 -9.07
CA CYS A 62 2.85 47.15 -9.17
C CYS A 62 1.37 47.00 -8.78
N LYS A 63 0.61 46.26 -9.59
CA LYS A 63 -0.83 46.09 -9.33
C LYS A 63 -1.03 45.16 -8.13
N GLY A 64 -1.66 45.68 -7.08
CA GLY A 64 -2.21 44.93 -5.94
C GLY A 64 -3.71 45.18 -5.78
N LEU A 65 -4.34 44.54 -4.77
CA LEU A 65 -5.80 44.49 -4.61
C LEU A 65 -6.55 45.85 -4.51
N HIS A 66 -5.84 46.92 -4.16
CA HIS A 66 -6.41 48.26 -4.02
C HIS A 66 -6.03 49.21 -5.17
N GLY A 67 -5.52 48.67 -6.28
CA GLY A 67 -5.26 49.42 -7.50
C GLY A 67 -3.98 50.25 -7.50
N GLU A 68 -3.29 50.44 -6.38
CA GLU A 68 -2.03 51.21 -6.36
C GLU A 68 -1.12 50.69 -5.23
N ASP A 69 0.12 50.29 -5.57
CA ASP A 69 1.23 50.53 -4.65
C ASP A 69 1.31 52.05 -4.46
N THR A 70 1.01 52.58 -3.27
CA THR A 70 1.04 54.05 -3.05
C THR A 70 2.43 54.66 -3.27
N THR A 71 3.46 53.81 -3.34
CA THR A 71 4.85 54.19 -3.55
C THR A 71 5.34 53.63 -4.88
N GLY A 72 4.92 54.23 -5.99
CA GLY A 72 5.47 53.88 -7.30
C GLY A 72 6.99 54.17 -7.36
N TRP A 73 7.72 53.41 -8.17
CA TRP A 73 9.17 53.54 -8.32
C TRP A 73 9.53 54.15 -9.66
N PHE A 74 10.52 55.06 -9.69
CA PHE A 74 11.04 55.55 -10.96
C PHE A 74 11.78 54.41 -11.67
N VAL A 75 11.32 54.04 -12.87
CA VAL A 75 11.88 52.90 -13.61
C VAL A 75 12.72 53.31 -14.82
N GLY A 76 12.52 54.53 -15.32
CA GLY A 76 13.33 55.04 -16.43
C GLY A 76 13.05 56.50 -16.78
N ILE A 77 13.78 56.96 -17.79
CA ILE A 77 13.67 58.29 -18.40
C ILE A 77 13.72 58.17 -19.92
N CYS A 78 12.91 58.97 -20.61
CA CYS A 78 12.93 59.09 -22.06
C CYS A 78 14.09 60.01 -22.47
N LEU A 79 15.04 59.53 -23.27
CA LEU A 79 16.12 60.33 -23.84
C LEU A 79 16.36 59.88 -25.28
N ALA A 80 16.52 60.82 -26.22
CA ALA A 80 16.76 60.52 -27.63
C ALA A 80 15.75 59.50 -28.19
N SER A 81 14.46 59.66 -27.85
CA SER A 81 13.36 58.77 -28.25
C SER A 81 13.47 57.31 -27.75
N GLN A 82 14.24 57.05 -26.69
CA GLN A 82 14.37 55.73 -26.07
C GLN A 82 14.23 55.77 -24.55
N TRP A 83 13.68 54.71 -23.96
CA TRP A 83 13.62 54.55 -22.51
C TRP A 83 14.96 54.04 -21.96
N TYR A 84 15.59 54.83 -21.11
CA TYR A 84 16.76 54.45 -20.33
C TYR A 84 16.32 54.09 -18.91
N TYR A 85 16.63 52.87 -18.48
CA TYR A 85 16.22 52.34 -17.18
C TYR A 85 17.18 52.77 -16.07
N TYR A 86 16.64 53.05 -14.88
CA TYR A 86 17.47 53.29 -13.70
C TYR A 86 18.07 51.98 -13.17
N GLU A 87 19.29 52.04 -12.64
CA GLU A 87 19.90 50.88 -11.99
C GLU A 87 19.14 50.51 -10.70
N GLY A 88 18.98 49.20 -10.45
CA GLY A 88 18.34 48.69 -9.22
C GLY A 88 16.81 48.65 -9.25
N VAL A 89 16.18 48.80 -10.42
CA VAL A 89 14.73 48.71 -10.58
C VAL A 89 14.24 47.27 -10.37
N GLN A 90 13.57 47.01 -9.24
CA GLN A 90 12.98 45.71 -8.91
C GLN A 90 11.70 45.47 -9.73
N GLU A 91 11.63 44.35 -10.46
CA GLU A 91 10.42 43.90 -11.16
C GLU A 91 9.26 43.67 -10.18
N CYS A 92 8.02 43.84 -10.67
CA CYS A 92 6.87 43.50 -9.87
C CYS A 92 6.82 41.99 -9.68
N ASP A 93 6.77 41.54 -8.42
CA ASP A 93 6.63 40.12 -8.12
C ASP A 93 5.36 39.57 -8.76
N ASP A 94 5.48 38.45 -9.47
CA ASP A 94 4.32 37.78 -10.06
C ASP A 94 3.48 37.10 -8.98
N ARG A 95 2.43 37.79 -8.50
CA ARG A 95 1.54 37.29 -7.44
C ARG A 95 0.43 36.37 -7.93
N ARG A 96 0.44 35.99 -9.20
CA ARG A 96 -0.62 35.18 -9.83
C ARG A 96 -0.38 33.69 -9.62
N CYS A 97 -1.45 32.92 -9.46
CA CYS A 97 -1.37 31.49 -9.20
C CYS A 97 -1.59 30.66 -10.46
N SER A 98 -0.82 29.58 -10.60
CA SER A 98 -1.00 28.62 -11.69
C SER A 98 -2.28 27.78 -11.48
N PRO A 99 -2.97 27.33 -12.55
CA PRO A 99 -4.14 26.46 -12.42
C PRO A 99 -3.81 25.19 -11.64
N LEU A 100 -4.77 24.72 -10.83
CA LEU A 100 -4.68 23.41 -10.20
C LEU A 100 -4.90 22.28 -11.21
N PRO A 101 -4.17 21.17 -11.07
CA PRO A 101 -4.33 20.01 -11.93
C PRO A 101 -5.69 19.35 -11.69
N THR A 102 -6.43 19.09 -12.77
CA THR A 102 -7.70 18.34 -12.71
C THR A 102 -7.48 16.88 -13.08
N ASN A 103 -8.37 15.99 -12.64
CA ASN A 103 -8.32 14.57 -12.97
C ASN A 103 -9.74 14.00 -13.13
N ASP A 104 -9.88 12.67 -13.20
CA ASP A 104 -11.17 12.01 -13.39
C ASP A 104 -12.15 12.20 -12.22
N THR A 105 -11.68 12.56 -11.03
CA THR A 105 -12.49 12.68 -9.81
C THR A 105 -12.75 14.11 -9.38
N VAL A 106 -11.88 15.06 -9.76
CA VAL A 106 -11.98 16.47 -9.37
C VAL A 106 -11.77 17.44 -10.54
N SER A 107 -12.58 18.50 -10.56
CA SER A 107 -12.35 19.72 -11.33
C SER A 107 -12.49 20.95 -10.44
N PHE A 108 -12.00 22.10 -10.91
CA PHE A 108 -12.00 23.35 -10.17
C PHE A 108 -12.69 24.45 -10.95
N GLU A 109 -13.49 25.25 -10.24
CA GLU A 109 -14.08 26.49 -10.72
C GLU A 109 -13.42 27.65 -9.97
N TYR A 110 -13.01 28.68 -10.69
CA TYR A 110 -12.28 29.82 -10.15
C TYR A 110 -13.22 31.00 -10.06
N LEU A 111 -13.35 31.58 -8.86
CA LEU A 111 -14.36 32.55 -8.53
C LEU A 111 -13.76 33.81 -7.91
N LYS A 112 -14.41 34.95 -8.10
CA LYS A 112 -14.12 36.18 -7.37
C LYS A 112 -15.20 36.42 -6.32
N ALA A 113 -14.78 36.87 -5.15
CA ALA A 113 -15.68 37.31 -4.09
C ALA A 113 -16.18 38.75 -4.37
N THR A 114 -17.48 38.95 -4.20
CA THR A 114 -18.12 40.26 -4.12
C THR A 114 -18.57 40.50 -2.68
N VAL A 115 -18.29 41.67 -2.13
CA VAL A 115 -18.62 42.01 -0.73
C VAL A 115 -19.75 43.04 -0.71
N ASN A 116 -21.01 42.57 -0.62
CA ASN A 116 -22.17 43.37 -0.16
C ASN A 116 -23.49 42.56 -0.18
N PRO A 117 -24.25 42.39 0.93
CA PRO A 117 -23.96 42.58 2.35
C PRO A 117 -23.33 41.34 3.03
N GLY A 118 -22.84 40.39 2.23
CA GLY A 118 -22.04 39.23 2.64
C GLY A 118 -21.03 38.89 1.55
N ILE A 119 -20.17 37.89 1.79
CA ILE A 119 -19.24 37.39 0.77
C ILE A 119 -20.01 36.49 -0.18
N ILE A 120 -20.14 36.92 -1.44
CA ILE A 120 -20.80 36.14 -2.50
C ILE A 120 -19.75 35.77 -3.55
N PHE A 121 -19.64 34.47 -3.87
CA PHE A 121 -18.77 33.96 -4.93
C PHE A 121 -19.59 33.70 -6.19
N ASN A 122 -19.79 34.73 -7.02
CA ASN A 122 -20.71 34.67 -8.18
C ASN A 122 -20.06 35.06 -9.51
N ILE A 123 -18.79 35.41 -9.54
CA ILE A 123 -18.09 35.82 -10.76
C ILE A 123 -17.05 34.76 -11.10
N THR A 124 -17.24 34.06 -12.22
CA THR A 124 -16.24 33.14 -12.76
C THR A 124 -15.03 33.93 -13.27
N VAL A 125 -13.83 33.50 -12.88
CA VAL A 125 -12.56 34.09 -13.29
C VAL A 125 -11.92 33.16 -14.33
N HIS A 126 -11.45 33.75 -15.42
CA HIS A 126 -10.64 33.06 -16.42
C HIS A 126 -9.16 33.39 -16.22
N PRO A 127 -8.24 32.47 -16.57
CA PRO A 127 -6.82 32.77 -16.52
C PRO A 127 -6.48 33.86 -17.54
N ASP A 128 -5.44 34.61 -17.26
CA ASP A 128 -4.93 35.64 -18.17
C ASP A 128 -4.15 35.04 -19.37
N ALA A 129 -3.56 35.90 -20.20
CA ALA A 129 -2.78 35.49 -21.37
C ALA A 129 -1.59 34.58 -21.03
N SER A 130 -1.08 34.61 -19.80
CA SER A 130 -0.02 33.73 -19.30
C SER A 130 -0.54 32.39 -18.75
N GLY A 131 -1.87 32.20 -18.73
CA GLY A 131 -2.51 31.02 -18.18
C GLY A 131 -2.63 31.02 -16.66
N LYS A 132 -2.37 32.15 -15.98
CA LYS A 132 -2.41 32.27 -14.51
C LYS A 132 -3.65 33.02 -14.03
N TYR A 133 -4.01 32.77 -12.78
CA TYR A 133 -5.14 33.43 -12.10
C TYR A 133 -4.67 34.60 -11.24
N PRO A 134 -5.39 35.73 -11.25
CA PRO A 134 -5.05 36.87 -10.41
C PRO A 134 -5.14 36.55 -8.92
N GLU A 135 -4.38 37.29 -8.12
CA GLU A 135 -4.45 37.24 -6.66
C GLU A 135 -5.89 37.45 -6.15
N LEU A 136 -6.24 36.77 -5.06
CA LEU A 136 -7.59 36.62 -4.50
C LEU A 136 -8.64 36.02 -5.44
N THR A 137 -8.21 35.24 -6.41
CA THR A 137 -9.08 34.22 -7.01
C THR A 137 -9.34 33.13 -5.96
N TYR A 138 -10.60 32.74 -5.80
CA TYR A 138 -11.02 31.64 -4.94
C TYR A 138 -11.23 30.37 -5.74
N ILE A 139 -10.93 29.22 -5.14
CA ILE A 139 -11.13 27.93 -5.79
C ILE A 139 -12.33 27.25 -5.19
N LYS A 140 -13.30 26.93 -6.04
CA LYS A 140 -14.41 26.04 -5.75
C LYS A 140 -14.09 24.64 -6.28
N ARG A 141 -14.12 23.64 -5.40
CA ARG A 141 -13.90 22.24 -5.78
C ARG A 141 -15.20 21.62 -6.31
N ILE A 142 -15.12 20.91 -7.43
CA ILE A 142 -16.20 20.15 -8.03
C ILE A 142 -15.80 18.68 -8.05
N CYS A 143 -16.62 17.83 -7.42
CA CYS A 143 -16.33 16.41 -7.29
C CYS A 143 -17.16 15.59 -8.27
N LYS A 144 -16.52 15.11 -9.34
CA LYS A 144 -17.19 14.45 -10.48
C LYS A 144 -17.93 13.17 -10.09
N ASN A 145 -17.46 12.49 -9.04
CA ASN A 145 -18.04 11.26 -8.53
C ASN A 145 -19.23 11.47 -7.58
N PHE A 146 -19.61 12.72 -7.30
CA PHE A 146 -20.72 13.04 -6.41
C PHE A 146 -21.86 13.69 -7.21
N PRO A 147 -23.13 13.43 -6.85
CA PRO A 147 -24.27 14.17 -7.39
C PRO A 147 -24.10 15.68 -7.22
N THR A 148 -24.68 16.47 -8.13
CA THR A 148 -24.59 17.94 -8.14
C THR A 148 -25.20 18.61 -6.91
N ASP A 149 -26.14 17.94 -6.25
CA ASP A 149 -26.84 18.35 -5.03
C ASP A 149 -26.17 17.83 -3.74
N SER A 150 -25.03 17.13 -3.84
CA SER A 150 -24.31 16.62 -2.67
C SER A 150 -23.62 17.74 -1.89
N ASN A 151 -23.63 17.67 -0.56
CA ASN A 151 -22.91 18.59 0.33
C ASN A 151 -21.37 18.55 0.18
N VAL A 152 -20.84 17.63 -0.63
CA VAL A 152 -19.41 17.61 -1.01
C VAL A 152 -19.10 18.63 -2.11
N GLN A 153 -20.13 19.03 -2.87
CA GLN A 153 -19.98 19.93 -4.02
C GLN A 153 -19.80 21.37 -3.60
N GLY A 154 -19.05 22.11 -4.41
CA GLY A 154 -19.11 23.56 -4.41
C GLY A 154 -18.51 24.24 -3.19
N HIS A 155 -17.70 23.53 -2.40
CA HIS A 155 -16.94 24.13 -1.31
C HIS A 155 -15.81 25.00 -1.85
N ILE A 156 -15.68 26.20 -1.29
CA ILE A 156 -14.50 27.05 -1.49
C ILE A 156 -13.37 26.46 -0.66
N ILE A 157 -12.35 25.94 -1.35
CA ILE A 157 -11.26 25.18 -0.73
C ILE A 157 -9.99 26.00 -0.52
N GLY A 158 -9.91 27.19 -1.10
CA GLY A 158 -8.73 28.04 -0.99
C GLY A 158 -8.80 29.33 -1.80
N MET A 159 -7.74 30.14 -1.70
CA MET A 159 -7.58 31.40 -2.40
C MET A 159 -6.14 31.59 -2.90
N CYS A 160 -5.97 32.31 -4.01
CA CYS A 160 -4.66 32.69 -4.52
C CYS A 160 -4.10 33.87 -3.71
N TYR A 161 -2.90 33.73 -3.17
CA TYR A 161 -2.23 34.80 -2.43
C TYR A 161 -0.71 34.69 -2.59
N ASN A 162 -0.04 35.77 -2.97
CA ASN A 162 1.41 35.81 -3.22
C ASN A 162 1.91 34.64 -4.10
N ALA A 163 1.28 34.42 -5.26
CA ALA A 163 1.61 33.35 -6.21
C ALA A 163 1.36 31.91 -5.75
N GLU A 164 0.80 31.71 -4.55
CA GLU A 164 0.52 30.39 -3.98
C GLU A 164 -0.97 30.22 -3.65
N TRP A 165 -1.45 28.98 -3.75
CA TRP A 165 -2.79 28.63 -3.31
C TRP A 165 -2.79 28.37 -1.80
N GLN A 166 -3.50 29.22 -1.06
CA GLN A 166 -3.74 29.08 0.37
C GLN A 166 -5.03 28.27 0.58
N PHE A 167 -4.89 27.03 1.02
CA PHE A 167 -6.02 26.10 1.16
C PHE A 167 -6.64 26.15 2.56
N SER A 168 -7.97 26.28 2.62
CA SER A 168 -8.77 26.06 3.82
C SER A 168 -9.17 24.58 4.00
N SER A 169 -9.11 23.78 2.92
CA SER A 169 -9.41 22.35 2.92
C SER A 169 -8.70 21.61 1.77
N THR A 170 -8.73 20.28 1.79
CA THR A 170 -7.99 19.47 0.81
C THR A 170 -8.51 19.68 -0.63
N PRO A 171 -7.62 19.82 -1.62
CA PRO A 171 -8.02 20.00 -3.02
C PRO A 171 -8.58 18.73 -3.66
N THR A 172 -8.36 17.57 -3.05
CA THR A 172 -8.90 16.28 -3.50
C THR A 172 -10.32 16.05 -3.02
N CYS A 173 -11.13 15.39 -3.84
CA CYS A 173 -12.46 14.95 -3.41
C CYS A 173 -12.37 13.80 -2.40
N PRO A 174 -13.26 13.76 -1.38
CA PRO A 174 -13.34 12.63 -0.49
C PRO A 174 -13.76 11.37 -1.26
N ALA A 175 -13.44 10.20 -0.70
CA ALA A 175 -13.89 8.95 -1.28
C ALA A 175 -15.44 8.87 -1.28
N SER A 176 -16.01 8.52 -2.43
CA SER A 176 -17.40 8.06 -2.49
C SER A 176 -17.45 6.65 -1.88
N GLY A 177 -18.34 6.43 -0.92
CA GLY A 177 -18.48 5.14 -0.25
C GLY A 177 -17.34 4.81 0.71
N CYS A 178 -17.42 3.63 1.33
CA CYS A 178 -16.45 3.16 2.30
C CYS A 178 -15.50 2.12 1.70
N PRO A 179 -14.19 2.20 1.97
CA PRO A 179 -13.22 1.25 1.45
C PRO A 179 -13.47 -0.16 2.02
N PRO A 180 -13.00 -1.24 1.36
CA PRO A 180 -13.11 -2.58 1.91
C PRO A 180 -12.44 -2.68 3.29
N LEU A 181 -13.07 -3.36 4.24
CA LEU A 181 -12.46 -3.70 5.52
C LEU A 181 -11.29 -4.67 5.31
N PRO A 182 -10.22 -4.57 6.12
CA PRO A 182 -8.97 -5.31 5.91
C PRO A 182 -9.13 -6.81 6.17
N ASP A 183 -8.67 -7.66 5.24
CA ASP A 183 -8.56 -9.11 5.44
C ASP A 183 -7.19 -9.44 6.04
N ASP A 184 -7.19 -9.95 7.27
CA ASP A 184 -5.99 -10.30 8.04
C ASP A 184 -5.70 -11.81 8.07
N GLY A 185 -6.45 -12.60 7.30
CA GLY A 185 -6.37 -14.07 7.29
C GLY A 185 -7.01 -14.74 8.51
N ILE A 186 -7.65 -13.99 9.41
CA ILE A 186 -8.48 -14.51 10.51
C ILE A 186 -9.95 -14.37 10.14
N VAL A 187 -10.29 -13.25 9.50
CA VAL A 187 -11.67 -12.91 9.16
C VAL A 187 -11.80 -12.57 7.68
N PHE A 188 -13.01 -12.70 7.16
CA PHE A 188 -13.38 -12.10 5.88
C PHE A 188 -14.71 -11.39 6.01
N TYR A 189 -14.98 -10.47 5.09
CA TYR A 189 -16.15 -9.61 5.14
C TYR A 189 -17.03 -9.83 3.92
N GLU A 190 -18.32 -10.02 4.19
CA GLU A 190 -19.41 -10.01 3.22
C GLU A 190 -20.12 -8.65 3.33
N TYR A 191 -20.62 -8.11 2.21
CA TYR A 191 -21.18 -6.77 2.17
C TYR A 191 -22.62 -6.79 1.66
N TYR A 192 -23.52 -6.18 2.42
CA TYR A 192 -24.96 -6.22 2.18
C TYR A 192 -25.59 -4.84 2.35
N GLY A 193 -26.62 -4.53 1.57
CA GLY A 193 -27.38 -3.29 1.70
C GLY A 193 -28.13 -3.23 3.03
N TYR A 194 -28.35 -2.03 3.54
CA TYR A 194 -29.14 -1.85 4.75
C TYR A 194 -30.60 -2.27 4.54
N ALA A 195 -31.10 -3.17 5.40
CA ALA A 195 -32.46 -3.73 5.30
C ALA A 195 -33.40 -3.25 6.43
N GLY A 196 -33.16 -2.07 6.99
CA GLY A 196 -33.99 -1.50 8.05
C GLY A 196 -33.49 -1.78 9.47
N ASP A 197 -32.75 -2.87 9.68
CA ASP A 197 -32.10 -3.21 10.94
C ASP A 197 -30.76 -3.95 10.74
N ARG A 198 -29.98 -4.08 11.83
CA ARG A 198 -28.63 -4.66 11.84
C ARG A 198 -28.58 -6.19 11.85
N HIS A 199 -29.70 -6.88 12.00
CA HIS A 199 -29.79 -8.34 12.09
C HIS A 199 -30.34 -8.96 10.80
N THR A 200 -30.99 -8.16 9.96
CA THR A 200 -31.52 -8.56 8.67
C THR A 200 -30.47 -8.43 7.57
N VAL A 201 -30.27 -9.52 6.82
CA VAL A 201 -29.37 -9.54 5.66
C VAL A 201 -30.08 -8.92 4.47
N GLY A 202 -29.60 -7.77 4.01
CA GLY A 202 -30.07 -7.13 2.78
C GLY A 202 -29.47 -7.73 1.52
N PRO A 203 -29.70 -7.11 0.34
CA PRO A 203 -29.13 -7.56 -0.92
C PRO A 203 -27.60 -7.44 -0.91
N VAL A 204 -26.90 -8.34 -1.60
CA VAL A 204 -25.43 -8.25 -1.75
C VAL A 204 -25.07 -6.95 -2.47
N VAL A 205 -24.07 -6.23 -1.94
CA VAL A 205 -23.59 -4.98 -2.52
C VAL A 205 -22.21 -5.20 -3.13
N THR A 206 -22.03 -4.72 -4.36
CA THR A 206 -20.73 -4.68 -5.03
C THR A 206 -20.09 -3.31 -4.90
N LYS A 207 -18.78 -3.26 -5.08
CA LYS A 207 -18.02 -2.02 -5.09
C LYS A 207 -18.45 -1.13 -6.26
N ASP A 208 -18.37 0.18 -6.06
CA ASP A 208 -18.48 1.17 -7.12
C ASP A 208 -17.21 1.22 -7.99
N SER A 209 -17.20 2.11 -8.97
CA SER A 209 -16.06 2.30 -9.89
C SER A 209 -14.77 2.76 -9.19
N SER A 210 -14.88 3.29 -7.96
CA SER A 210 -13.73 3.70 -7.14
C SER A 210 -13.23 2.57 -6.23
N GLY A 211 -13.86 1.38 -6.28
CA GLY A 211 -13.50 0.24 -5.45
C GLY A 211 -14.08 0.29 -4.03
N ASN A 212 -15.04 1.19 -3.76
CA ASN A 212 -15.64 1.40 -2.44
C ASN A 212 -17.09 0.91 -2.38
N TYR A 213 -17.60 0.67 -1.18
CA TYR A 213 -18.99 0.27 -0.94
C TYR A 213 -19.90 1.49 -0.72
N PRO A 214 -21.01 1.63 -1.47
CA PRO A 214 -21.92 2.77 -1.32
C PRO A 214 -22.61 2.78 0.05
N SER A 215 -22.99 3.97 0.53
CA SER A 215 -23.82 4.11 1.73
C SER A 215 -25.31 3.94 1.39
N PRO A 216 -26.14 3.29 2.24
CA PRO A 216 -25.77 2.52 3.43
C PRO A 216 -25.48 1.04 3.11
N THR A 217 -24.28 0.57 3.45
CA THR A 217 -23.86 -0.84 3.31
C THR A 217 -23.40 -1.39 4.65
N HIS A 218 -23.87 -2.56 5.03
CA HIS A 218 -23.37 -3.35 6.16
C HIS A 218 -22.18 -4.22 5.76
N ALA A 219 -21.22 -4.32 6.67
CA ALA A 219 -20.17 -5.34 6.64
C ALA A 219 -20.51 -6.45 7.64
N ARG A 220 -20.73 -7.67 7.13
CA ARG A 220 -20.87 -8.90 7.91
C ARG A 220 -19.53 -9.62 7.95
N ARG A 221 -18.99 -9.78 9.14
CA ARG A 221 -17.75 -10.50 9.37
C ARG A 221 -18.02 -11.99 9.53
N ARG A 222 -17.16 -12.80 8.92
CA ARG A 222 -17.05 -14.25 9.12
C ARG A 222 -15.67 -14.59 9.68
N CYS A 223 -15.63 -15.56 10.60
CA CYS A 223 -14.40 -16.10 11.16
C CYS A 223 -13.95 -17.31 10.34
N ARG A 224 -12.72 -17.29 9.81
CA ARG A 224 -12.18 -18.38 8.99
C ARG A 224 -12.01 -19.70 9.78
N ALA A 225 -11.75 -19.59 11.08
CA ALA A 225 -11.59 -20.74 11.97
C ALA A 225 -12.86 -21.55 12.23
N LEU A 226 -14.03 -21.06 11.80
CA LEU A 226 -15.32 -21.67 12.07
C LEU A 226 -15.92 -22.17 10.75
N SER A 227 -16.59 -23.33 10.79
CA SER A 227 -17.36 -23.81 9.63
C SER A 227 -18.53 -22.87 9.33
N GLN A 228 -19.03 -22.88 8.09
CA GLN A 228 -20.18 -22.06 7.70
C GLN A 228 -21.44 -22.34 8.54
N GLU A 229 -21.60 -23.56 9.06
CA GLU A 229 -22.69 -23.93 9.96
C GLU A 229 -22.49 -23.36 11.38
N ALA A 230 -21.24 -23.27 11.85
CA ALA A 230 -20.91 -22.80 13.19
C ALA A 230 -20.75 -21.27 13.28
N ASP A 231 -20.50 -20.60 12.15
CA ASP A 231 -20.38 -19.16 12.06
C ASP A 231 -21.48 -18.57 11.17
N PRO A 232 -22.63 -18.16 11.74
CA PRO A 232 -23.63 -17.45 10.99
C PRO A 232 -23.15 -16.06 10.54
N GLY A 233 -21.98 -15.58 10.97
CA GLY A 233 -21.48 -14.26 10.62
C GLY A 233 -22.18 -13.14 11.38
N GLU A 234 -21.41 -12.13 11.77
CA GLU A 234 -21.87 -11.03 12.62
C GLU A 234 -21.72 -9.71 11.87
N PHE A 235 -22.76 -8.88 11.84
CA PHE A 235 -22.65 -7.53 11.32
C PHE A 235 -21.80 -6.67 12.26
N VAL A 236 -20.70 -6.10 11.74
CA VAL A 236 -19.71 -5.40 12.56
C VAL A 236 -19.61 -3.90 12.29
N ALA A 237 -20.08 -3.45 11.12
CA ALA A 237 -20.02 -2.04 10.75
C ALA A 237 -21.09 -1.69 9.72
N ILE A 238 -21.47 -0.42 9.69
CA ILE A 238 -22.27 0.20 8.64
C ILE A 238 -21.49 1.34 7.98
N CYS A 239 -21.51 1.38 6.66
CA CYS A 239 -21.00 2.51 5.90
C CYS A 239 -22.05 3.61 5.91
N TYR A 240 -21.72 4.75 6.54
CA TYR A 240 -22.62 5.88 6.69
C TYR A 240 -22.09 7.09 5.93
N LYS A 241 -22.97 7.82 5.23
CA LYS A 241 -22.67 9.11 4.60
C LYS A 241 -23.04 10.24 5.57
N SER A 242 -22.05 11.03 5.96
CA SER A 242 -22.22 12.22 6.80
C SER A 242 -23.21 13.19 6.16
N GLY A 243 -24.22 13.61 6.91
CA GLY A 243 -25.19 14.61 6.45
C GLY A 243 -24.57 16.00 6.25
N THR A 244 -23.48 16.33 6.94
CA THR A 244 -22.86 17.67 6.89
C THR A 244 -21.74 17.75 5.85
N THR A 245 -20.84 16.76 5.82
CA THR A 245 -19.67 16.75 4.93
C THR A 245 -19.94 15.95 3.65
N GLY A 246 -20.96 15.10 3.63
CA GLY A 246 -21.25 14.19 2.53
C GLY A 246 -20.22 13.07 2.35
N GLU A 247 -19.27 12.94 3.28
CA GLU A 247 -18.23 11.91 3.29
C GLU A 247 -18.75 10.59 3.85
N SER A 248 -18.29 9.48 3.28
CA SER A 248 -18.64 8.13 3.76
C SER A 248 -17.56 7.57 4.68
N HIS A 249 -17.97 6.96 5.78
CA HIS A 249 -17.08 6.26 6.71
C HIS A 249 -17.74 5.02 7.32
N TRP A 250 -16.92 4.08 7.77
CA TRP A 250 -17.39 2.94 8.54
C TRP A 250 -17.67 3.35 9.99
N GLU A 251 -18.90 3.15 10.42
CA GLU A 251 -19.29 3.18 11.82
C GLU A 251 -19.34 1.75 12.35
N TYR A 252 -18.48 1.44 13.32
CA TYR A 252 -18.37 0.09 13.90
C TYR A 252 -19.37 -0.11 15.03
N TYR A 253 -20.04 -1.26 15.02
CA TYR A 253 -20.91 -1.65 16.10
C TYR A 253 -20.11 -2.00 17.36
N LYS A 254 -20.72 -1.76 18.53
CA LYS A 254 -20.13 -2.09 19.83
C LYS A 254 -20.34 -3.57 20.15
N ASN A 255 -19.46 -4.11 21.00
CA ASN A 255 -19.54 -5.46 21.57
C ASN A 255 -19.43 -6.61 20.55
N ILE A 256 -18.69 -6.40 19.47
CA ILE A 256 -18.37 -7.44 18.49
C ILE A 256 -17.34 -8.41 19.09
N GLY A 257 -17.66 -9.70 19.14
CA GLY A 257 -16.77 -10.74 19.68
C GLY A 257 -15.47 -10.84 18.88
N LYS A 258 -14.39 -11.39 19.44
CA LYS A 258 -13.17 -11.67 18.64
C LYS A 258 -13.31 -13.02 17.95
N CYS A 259 -12.93 -13.10 16.68
CA CYS A 259 -12.83 -14.39 16.00
C CYS A 259 -11.68 -15.20 16.62
N PRO A 260 -11.87 -16.53 16.78
CA PRO A 260 -10.76 -17.40 17.12
C PRO A 260 -9.72 -17.39 16.00
N ASP A 261 -8.45 -17.49 16.37
CA ASP A 261 -7.33 -17.48 15.41
C ASP A 261 -7.17 -18.87 14.78
N PRO A 262 -7.44 -19.07 13.46
CA PRO A 262 -7.37 -20.37 12.80
C PRO A 262 -5.95 -20.94 12.67
N ARG A 263 -4.92 -20.12 12.93
CA ARG A 263 -3.52 -20.44 12.65
C ARG A 263 -2.92 -21.35 13.73
N CYS A 264 -2.04 -22.26 13.32
CA CYS A 264 -1.40 -23.22 14.22
C CYS A 264 -0.04 -22.70 14.72
N LYS A 265 0.25 -22.94 16.00
CA LYS A 265 1.59 -22.67 16.56
C LYS A 265 2.63 -23.62 15.93
N PRO A 266 3.90 -23.20 15.79
CA PRO A 266 4.98 -24.10 15.40
C PRO A 266 5.05 -25.30 16.35
N LEU A 267 5.41 -26.46 15.80
CA LEU A 267 5.66 -27.65 16.61
C LEU A 267 7.03 -27.52 17.28
N GLU A 268 7.13 -28.00 18.51
CA GLU A 268 8.39 -27.98 19.25
C GLU A 268 9.40 -28.95 18.64
N ALA A 269 10.50 -28.39 18.12
CA ALA A 269 11.64 -29.17 17.64
C ALA A 269 12.60 -29.49 18.80
N ASN A 270 13.35 -30.59 18.66
CA ASN A 270 14.44 -30.94 19.57
C ASN A 270 15.65 -31.48 18.77
N GLU A 271 16.73 -31.84 19.44
CA GLU A 271 17.96 -32.33 18.79
C GLU A 271 17.76 -33.55 17.88
N SER A 272 16.69 -34.33 18.11
CA SER A 272 16.40 -35.56 17.38
C SER A 272 15.34 -35.37 16.30
N VAL A 273 14.58 -34.27 16.31
CA VAL A 273 13.43 -34.03 15.42
C VAL A 273 13.34 -32.56 15.04
N HIS A 274 13.33 -32.28 13.74
CA HIS A 274 12.90 -30.99 13.19
C HIS A 274 11.68 -31.17 12.28
N TYR A 275 11.01 -30.07 11.96
CA TYR A 275 9.80 -30.07 11.15
C TYR A 275 9.98 -29.18 9.93
N GLU A 276 9.59 -29.69 8.77
CA GLU A 276 9.51 -28.92 7.53
C GLU A 276 8.05 -28.55 7.25
N TYR A 277 7.78 -27.26 7.04
CA TYR A 277 6.44 -26.74 6.77
C TYR A 277 6.33 -26.33 5.31
N PHE A 278 5.22 -26.66 4.67
CA PHE A 278 4.97 -26.38 3.25
C PHE A 278 3.50 -26.18 2.96
N THR A 279 3.20 -25.44 1.88
CA THR A 279 1.84 -25.31 1.37
C THR A 279 1.53 -26.45 0.40
N MET A 280 0.24 -26.68 0.12
CA MET A 280 -0.21 -27.66 -0.86
C MET A 280 -0.66 -26.95 -2.12
N THR A 281 -0.14 -27.35 -3.28
CA THR A 281 -0.45 -26.67 -4.56
C THR A 281 -1.67 -27.25 -5.29
N ASN A 282 -2.34 -28.27 -4.74
CA ASN A 282 -3.64 -28.75 -5.22
C ASN A 282 -4.24 -29.75 -4.20
N GLU A 283 -5.52 -29.60 -3.86
CA GLU A 283 -6.22 -30.46 -2.90
C GLU A 283 -6.36 -31.92 -3.40
N THR A 284 -6.40 -32.13 -4.71
CA THR A 284 -6.65 -33.44 -5.34
C THR A 284 -5.42 -34.34 -5.46
N ASP A 285 -4.23 -33.78 -5.72
CA ASP A 285 -3.00 -34.56 -5.98
C ASP A 285 -2.00 -34.57 -4.81
N LYS A 286 -2.29 -33.81 -3.75
CA LYS A 286 -1.44 -33.66 -2.56
C LYS A 286 0.06 -33.42 -2.85
N LYS A 287 0.39 -32.60 -3.86
CA LYS A 287 1.78 -32.28 -4.20
C LYS A 287 2.35 -31.22 -3.24
N LYS A 288 3.56 -31.48 -2.71
CA LYS A 288 4.33 -30.57 -1.86
C LYS A 288 4.59 -29.26 -2.62
N GLY A 289 4.01 -28.17 -2.12
CA GLY A 289 4.24 -26.82 -2.59
C GLY A 289 5.47 -26.16 -1.95
N PRO A 290 5.62 -24.83 -2.10
CA PRO A 290 6.75 -24.10 -1.53
C PRO A 290 6.77 -24.16 0.01
N PRO A 291 7.94 -23.91 0.63
CA PRO A 291 8.06 -23.78 2.08
C PRO A 291 7.05 -22.76 2.63
N ALA A 292 6.31 -23.14 3.66
CA ALA A 292 5.33 -22.27 4.30
C ALA A 292 6.06 -21.23 5.15
N LYS A 293 5.63 -19.98 5.09
CA LYS A 293 6.16 -18.89 5.91
C LYS A 293 5.31 -18.71 7.16
N VAL A 294 5.99 -18.53 8.29
CA VAL A 294 5.33 -18.14 9.55
C VAL A 294 4.77 -16.73 9.38
N GLY A 295 3.51 -16.53 9.75
CA GLY A 295 2.86 -15.22 9.72
C GLY A 295 3.42 -14.29 10.81
N LYS A 296 3.04 -13.00 10.76
CA LYS A 296 3.48 -11.99 11.75
C LYS A 296 3.17 -12.36 13.21
N SER A 297 2.17 -13.21 13.44
CA SER A 297 1.78 -13.72 14.76
C SER A 297 2.65 -14.85 15.29
N GLY A 298 3.68 -15.29 14.55
CA GLY A 298 4.48 -16.46 14.90
C GLY A 298 3.78 -17.79 14.63
N LYS A 299 2.64 -17.80 13.91
CA LYS A 299 1.84 -18.99 13.62
C LYS A 299 1.77 -19.29 12.12
N TYR A 300 1.51 -20.56 11.78
CA TYR A 300 1.33 -21.02 10.40
C TYR A 300 -0.13 -20.86 9.94
N PRO A 301 -0.37 -20.41 8.69
CA PRO A 301 -1.70 -20.37 8.09
C PRO A 301 -2.44 -21.71 8.12
N GLU A 302 -3.76 -21.65 8.04
CA GLU A 302 -4.61 -22.82 7.83
C GLU A 302 -4.21 -23.56 6.53
N HIS A 303 -4.39 -24.88 6.51
CA HIS A 303 -3.93 -25.80 5.46
C HIS A 303 -2.42 -25.83 5.24
N THR A 304 -1.63 -25.27 6.16
CA THR A 304 -0.19 -25.55 6.19
C THR A 304 0.01 -27.02 6.52
N CYS A 305 0.77 -27.72 5.68
CA CYS A 305 1.19 -29.09 5.95
C CYS A 305 2.56 -29.09 6.62
N VAL A 306 2.77 -30.08 7.47
CA VAL A 306 4.05 -30.31 8.13
C VAL A 306 4.55 -31.72 7.86
N LYS A 307 5.85 -31.85 7.67
CA LYS A 307 6.59 -33.11 7.64
C LYS A 307 7.52 -33.15 8.85
N LYS A 308 7.56 -34.29 9.52
CA LYS A 308 8.49 -34.58 10.62
C LYS A 308 9.78 -35.16 10.03
N VAL A 309 10.94 -34.64 10.44
CA VAL A 309 12.27 -35.10 10.01
C VAL A 309 13.10 -35.46 11.23
N CYS A 310 13.59 -36.70 11.30
CA CYS A 310 14.43 -37.18 12.40
C CYS A 310 15.92 -36.90 12.06
N SER A 311 16.68 -36.31 12.99
CA SER A 311 17.99 -35.67 12.71
C SER A 311 19.21 -36.34 13.34
N LYS A 312 19.02 -37.32 14.23
CA LYS A 312 20.15 -37.92 14.93
C LYS A 312 20.93 -38.84 13.97
N TRP A 313 22.24 -38.91 14.09
CA TRP A 313 23.06 -39.90 13.40
C TRP A 313 22.97 -41.25 14.14
N PRO A 314 22.96 -42.41 13.45
CA PRO A 314 23.17 -42.60 12.02
C PRO A 314 21.85 -42.74 11.24
N TYR A 315 20.83 -41.96 11.64
CA TYR A 315 19.46 -42.06 11.17
C TYR A 315 19.19 -41.07 10.03
N THR A 316 19.53 -41.44 8.79
CA THR A 316 18.94 -40.78 7.62
C THR A 316 17.69 -41.55 7.19
N CYS A 317 16.54 -41.25 7.80
CA CYS A 317 15.27 -41.48 7.11
C CYS A 317 15.14 -40.42 6.00
N SER A 318 15.96 -40.57 4.95
CA SER A 318 15.83 -39.88 3.68
C SER A 318 14.78 -40.61 2.84
N THR A 319 13.59 -40.79 3.38
CA THR A 319 12.42 -41.11 2.56
C THR A 319 11.52 -39.88 2.61
N GLY A 320 11.02 -39.47 1.44
CA GLY A 320 9.97 -38.48 1.29
C GLY A 320 8.68 -38.99 1.92
N GLY A 321 8.66 -39.15 3.25
CA GLY A 321 7.50 -39.66 3.98
C GLY A 321 6.27 -38.78 3.81
N PRO A 322 5.06 -39.35 3.98
CA PRO A 322 3.80 -38.65 3.80
C PRO A 322 3.64 -37.49 4.80
N ILE A 323 2.70 -36.59 4.49
CA ILE A 323 2.32 -35.45 5.33
C ILE A 323 2.08 -35.92 6.77
N PHE A 324 2.84 -35.37 7.73
CA PHE A 324 2.76 -35.73 9.16
C PHE A 324 1.56 -35.08 9.84
N GLY A 325 1.21 -33.86 9.45
CA GLY A 325 0.00 -33.21 9.89
C GLY A 325 -0.38 -32.03 9.03
N GLU A 326 -1.62 -31.58 9.22
CA GLU A 326 -2.19 -30.41 8.56
C GLU A 326 -2.76 -29.47 9.61
N CYS A 327 -2.54 -28.17 9.43
CA CYS A 327 -3.13 -27.15 10.29
C CYS A 327 -4.60 -26.92 9.92
N ILE A 328 -5.52 -27.26 10.83
CA ILE A 328 -6.96 -27.11 10.65
C ILE A 328 -7.56 -26.52 11.93
N GLY A 329 -8.25 -25.38 11.84
CA GLY A 329 -8.97 -24.80 12.99
C GLY A 329 -8.11 -24.59 14.24
N ALA A 330 -6.91 -24.00 14.07
CA ALA A 330 -5.92 -23.74 15.13
C ALA A 330 -5.22 -24.99 15.72
N THR A 331 -5.50 -26.18 15.20
CA THR A 331 -4.94 -27.45 15.68
C THR A 331 -4.20 -28.19 14.58
N TRP A 332 -3.14 -28.91 14.95
CA TRP A 332 -2.48 -29.83 14.03
C TRP A 332 -3.23 -31.15 14.01
N ASN A 333 -3.83 -31.47 12.87
CA ASN A 333 -4.43 -32.77 12.63
C ASN A 333 -3.34 -33.71 12.11
N PHE A 334 -2.85 -34.60 12.98
CA PHE A 334 -1.77 -35.52 12.66
C PHE A 334 -2.30 -36.78 11.97
N THR A 335 -1.61 -37.21 10.92
CA THR A 335 -1.77 -38.58 10.42
C THR A 335 -0.98 -39.51 11.35
N ALA A 336 -1.51 -40.71 11.62
CA ALA A 336 -0.89 -41.70 12.50
C ALA A 336 0.39 -42.28 11.89
N LEU A 337 1.45 -41.46 11.82
CA LEU A 337 2.79 -41.92 11.55
C LEU A 337 3.42 -42.32 12.88
N MET A 338 3.92 -43.55 12.92
CA MET A 338 4.67 -44.07 14.06
C MET A 338 5.75 -43.07 14.47
N GLU A 339 6.00 -42.98 15.77
CA GLU A 339 7.09 -42.20 16.36
C GLU A 339 8.42 -42.51 15.61
N CYS A 340 9.48 -41.72 15.77
CA CYS A 340 10.79 -42.04 15.18
C CYS A 340 11.35 -43.34 15.83
N ILE A 341 10.72 -44.48 15.60
CA ILE A 341 10.98 -45.80 16.17
C ILE A 341 12.00 -46.46 15.26
N ASN A 342 13.25 -46.50 15.73
CA ASN A 342 14.35 -47.39 15.35
C ASN A 342 14.32 -47.93 13.91
N ALA A 343 14.39 -47.02 12.93
CA ALA A 343 14.28 -47.33 11.50
C ALA A 343 15.46 -48.13 10.90
N ARG A 344 16.50 -48.48 11.67
CA ARG A 344 17.53 -49.43 11.21
C ARG A 344 17.12 -50.89 11.43
N GLY A 345 16.14 -51.19 12.29
CA GLY A 345 15.94 -52.56 12.75
C GLY A 345 17.09 -53.02 13.66
N CYS A 346 17.47 -54.29 13.67
CA CYS A 346 18.40 -54.86 14.65
C CYS A 346 19.79 -55.11 14.04
N SER A 347 20.84 -54.71 14.75
CA SER A 347 22.23 -54.86 14.28
C SER A 347 22.65 -56.34 14.29
N SER A 348 23.33 -56.80 13.24
CA SER A 348 23.97 -58.12 13.25
C SER A 348 25.03 -58.21 14.34
N ASP A 349 25.72 -57.11 14.63
CA ASP A 349 26.88 -57.10 15.50
C ASP A 349 26.45 -57.26 16.96
N ASP A 350 25.25 -56.79 17.32
CA ASP A 350 24.67 -57.01 18.65
C ASP A 350 24.55 -58.51 18.98
N LEU A 351 24.32 -59.38 17.98
CA LEU A 351 24.23 -60.82 18.22
C LEU A 351 25.57 -61.40 18.70
N PHE A 352 26.68 -60.87 18.21
CA PHE A 352 28.02 -61.34 18.54
C PHE A 352 28.62 -60.56 19.71
N ASP A 353 28.66 -59.24 19.63
CA ASP A 353 29.39 -58.38 20.56
C ASP A 353 28.63 -58.15 21.87
N LYS A 354 27.30 -57.96 21.78
CA LYS A 354 26.46 -57.65 22.94
C LYS A 354 25.86 -58.89 23.56
N LEU A 355 25.35 -59.80 22.73
CA LEU A 355 24.68 -61.03 23.17
C LEU A 355 25.62 -62.23 23.21
N GLY A 356 26.84 -62.14 22.67
CA GLY A 356 27.90 -63.13 22.86
C GLY A 356 27.74 -64.42 22.06
N PHE A 357 26.82 -64.50 21.10
CA PHE A 357 26.59 -65.74 20.37
C PHE A 357 27.77 -66.08 19.47
N GLU A 358 28.08 -67.37 19.37
CA GLU A 358 29.26 -67.87 18.63
C GLU A 358 28.98 -67.96 17.13
N LYS A 359 27.72 -68.20 16.76
CA LYS A 359 27.29 -68.34 15.37
C LYS A 359 25.85 -67.89 15.19
N VAL A 360 25.58 -67.25 14.06
CA VAL A 360 24.24 -66.82 13.66
C VAL A 360 23.91 -67.38 12.28
N ILE A 361 22.75 -68.00 12.16
CA ILE A 361 22.23 -68.58 10.92
C ILE A 361 20.94 -67.85 10.56
N VAL A 362 20.89 -67.33 9.33
CA VAL A 362 19.69 -66.70 8.77
C VAL A 362 19.12 -67.61 7.69
N ARG A 363 17.90 -68.10 7.89
CA ARG A 363 17.22 -68.94 6.90
C ARG A 363 16.73 -68.09 5.73
N LYS A 364 16.74 -68.66 4.53
CA LYS A 364 16.21 -68.00 3.32
C LYS A 364 14.75 -67.62 3.54
N GLY A 365 14.43 -66.33 3.38
CA GLY A 365 13.09 -65.79 3.61
C GLY A 365 12.76 -65.40 5.06
N GLU A 366 13.67 -65.66 6.01
CA GLU A 366 13.50 -65.25 7.41
C GLU A 366 14.30 -63.99 7.77
N GLY A 367 15.38 -63.68 7.06
CA GLY A 367 16.10 -62.41 7.19
C GLY A 367 15.81 -61.47 6.04
N SER A 368 15.43 -60.23 6.37
CA SER A 368 15.29 -59.13 5.41
C SER A 368 16.28 -58.03 5.80
N ASP A 369 17.38 -57.91 5.08
CA ASP A 369 18.37 -56.85 5.30
C ASP A 369 17.68 -55.49 5.10
N SER A 370 17.65 -54.65 6.14
CA SER A 370 17.13 -53.27 6.08
C SER A 370 18.19 -52.29 5.58
N TYR A 371 19.46 -52.59 5.85
CA TYR A 371 20.61 -51.79 5.46
C TYR A 371 21.88 -52.62 5.55
N LYS A 372 22.78 -52.46 4.58
CA LYS A 372 24.10 -53.09 4.57
C LYS A 372 25.10 -52.07 4.02
N ASP A 373 26.11 -51.73 4.80
CA ASP A 373 27.33 -51.08 4.32
C ASP A 373 28.52 -52.04 4.43
N ASP A 374 29.73 -51.55 4.16
CA ASP A 374 30.95 -52.36 4.17
C ASP A 374 31.34 -52.86 5.58
N PHE A 375 30.72 -52.33 6.65
CA PHE A 375 31.12 -52.57 8.04
C PHE A 375 30.01 -53.14 8.93
N ALA A 376 28.74 -52.89 8.64
CA ALA A 376 27.61 -53.32 9.46
C ALA A 376 26.41 -53.78 8.63
N ARG A 377 25.73 -54.82 9.11
CA ARG A 377 24.47 -55.32 8.55
C ARG A 377 23.34 -55.12 9.56
N PHE A 378 22.22 -54.58 9.09
CA PHE A 378 21.01 -54.42 9.90
C PHE A 378 19.85 -55.20 9.30
N TYR A 379 19.01 -55.77 10.16
CA TYR A 379 17.83 -56.55 9.80
C TYR A 379 16.55 -55.79 10.12
N ALA A 380 15.59 -55.75 9.20
CA ALA A 380 14.29 -55.13 9.42
C ALA A 380 13.52 -55.81 10.58
N THR A 381 12.66 -55.05 11.27
CA THR A 381 11.70 -55.59 12.25
C THR A 381 10.90 -56.76 11.64
N GLY A 382 10.78 -57.85 12.40
CA GLY A 382 10.19 -59.12 11.97
C GLY A 382 11.18 -60.13 11.39
N SER A 383 12.43 -59.72 11.12
CA SER A 383 13.49 -60.65 10.70
C SER A 383 13.83 -61.64 11.81
N LYS A 384 14.06 -62.89 11.45
CA LYS A 384 14.35 -63.99 12.38
C LYS A 384 15.70 -64.61 12.08
N VAL A 385 16.42 -64.90 13.16
CA VAL A 385 17.74 -65.54 13.13
C VAL A 385 17.78 -66.70 14.11
N ILE A 386 18.69 -67.65 13.88
CA ILE A 386 19.01 -68.72 14.81
C ILE A 386 20.42 -68.47 15.32
N ALA A 387 20.55 -68.23 16.62
CA ALA A 387 21.83 -67.95 17.27
C ALA A 387 22.29 -69.17 18.08
N GLU A 388 23.58 -69.48 18.05
CA GLU A 388 24.20 -70.66 18.67
C GLU A 388 25.17 -70.27 19.78
N CYS A 389 25.19 -71.05 20.86
CA CYS A 389 26.05 -70.89 22.02
C CYS A 389 26.34 -72.26 22.65
N GLY A 390 27.60 -72.71 22.63
CA GLY A 390 28.00 -73.97 23.26
C GLY A 390 27.23 -75.20 22.74
N GLY A 391 26.91 -75.24 21.45
CA GLY A 391 26.15 -76.30 20.79
C GLY A 391 24.62 -76.28 21.00
N LYS A 392 24.09 -75.29 21.74
CA LYS A 392 22.64 -75.03 21.86
C LYS A 392 22.24 -73.86 20.96
N THR A 393 21.00 -73.86 20.49
CA THR A 393 20.48 -72.79 19.63
C THR A 393 19.23 -72.12 20.22
N VAL A 394 19.06 -70.83 19.93
CA VAL A 394 17.86 -70.04 20.25
C VAL A 394 17.41 -69.28 19.00
N ARG A 395 16.10 -69.17 18.82
CA ARG A 395 15.51 -68.34 17.75
C ARG A 395 15.29 -66.94 18.27
N LEU A 396 15.78 -65.95 17.54
CA LEU A 396 15.60 -64.54 17.85
C LEU A 396 14.84 -63.86 16.72
N GLU A 397 14.00 -62.89 17.06
CA GLU A 397 13.28 -62.01 16.17
C GLU A 397 13.69 -60.57 16.47
N CYS A 398 13.89 -59.80 15.41
CA CYS A 398 14.15 -58.39 15.51
C CYS A 398 12.85 -57.63 15.77
N SER A 399 12.75 -56.91 16.90
CA SER A 399 11.68 -55.94 17.11
C SER A 399 12.18 -54.73 17.85
N ASN A 400 11.71 -53.55 17.43
CA ASN A 400 12.06 -52.27 18.06
C ASN A 400 13.57 -52.03 18.22
N GLY A 401 14.40 -52.61 17.34
CA GLY A 401 15.85 -52.48 17.38
C GLY A 401 16.57 -53.43 18.34
N GLU A 402 15.87 -54.39 18.93
CA GLU A 402 16.45 -55.41 19.81
C GLU A 402 16.14 -56.83 19.34
N TRP A 403 17.06 -57.75 19.65
CA TRP A 403 16.89 -59.18 19.42
C TRP A 403 16.27 -59.85 20.62
N HIS A 404 15.16 -60.53 20.41
CA HIS A 404 14.47 -61.26 21.48
C HIS A 404 13.84 -62.54 20.96
N GLU A 405 13.44 -63.43 21.85
CA GLU A 405 12.70 -64.63 21.49
C GLU A 405 11.31 -64.28 20.90
N PRO A 406 10.89 -64.92 19.80
CA PRO A 406 9.58 -64.70 19.20
C PRO A 406 8.44 -64.97 20.19
N GLY A 407 7.49 -64.04 20.32
CA GLY A 407 6.29 -64.20 21.13
C GLY A 407 6.44 -63.91 22.63
N THR A 408 7.63 -64.10 23.21
CA THR A 408 7.89 -63.82 24.64
C THR A 408 8.56 -62.47 24.88
N LYS A 409 9.24 -61.90 23.86
CA LYS A 409 10.09 -60.69 23.97
C LYS A 409 11.23 -60.82 24.99
N THR A 410 11.59 -62.05 25.37
CA THR A 410 12.71 -62.32 26.27
C THR A 410 14.03 -62.14 25.54
N VAL A 411 14.96 -61.36 26.10
CA VAL A 411 16.31 -61.21 25.54
C VAL A 411 17.17 -62.36 26.04
N HIS A 412 17.92 -63.00 25.14
CA HIS A 412 18.84 -64.09 25.48
C HIS A 412 20.27 -63.68 25.16
N ARG A 413 21.21 -64.05 26.04
CA ARG A 413 22.66 -63.92 25.81
C ARG A 413 23.36 -65.26 25.96
N CYS A 414 24.45 -65.44 25.26
CA CYS A 414 25.40 -66.52 25.46
C CYS A 414 26.36 -66.17 26.60
N THR A 415 26.51 -67.09 27.56
CA THR A 415 27.53 -67.00 28.62
C THR A 415 28.36 -68.28 28.66
N LYS A 416 29.38 -68.33 29.52
CA LYS A 416 30.18 -69.54 29.76
C LYS A 416 29.34 -70.76 30.18
N ASP A 417 28.16 -70.53 30.74
CA ASP A 417 27.23 -71.59 31.19
C ASP A 417 26.16 -71.93 30.14
N GLY A 418 26.25 -71.36 28.92
CA GLY A 418 25.28 -71.50 27.84
C GLY A 418 24.31 -70.32 27.71
N ILE A 419 23.17 -70.55 27.06
CA ILE A 419 22.16 -69.52 26.78
C ILE A 419 21.42 -69.15 28.09
N ARG A 420 21.39 -67.86 28.42
CA ARG A 420 20.69 -67.29 29.58
C ARG A 420 19.76 -66.17 29.16
N THR A 421 18.60 -66.10 29.79
CA THR A 421 17.71 -64.95 29.73
C THR A 421 18.34 -63.76 30.45
N LEU A 422 18.22 -62.58 29.86
CA LEU A 422 18.66 -61.30 30.43
C LEU A 422 17.62 -60.70 31.36
#